data_AF-A0A0C1RQ17-F1
#
_entry.id   AF-A0A0C1RQ17-F1
#
_cell.length_a   1.000
_cell.length_b   1.000
_cell.length_c   1.000
_cell.angle_alpha   90.00
_cell.angle_beta   90.00
_cell.angle_gamma   90.00
#
_symmetry.space_group_name_H-M   'P 1'
#
loop_
_entity.id
_entity.type
_entity.pdbx_description
1 polymer ?
#
loop_
_entity_poly.entity_id
_entity_poly.type
_entity_poly.pdbx_seq_one_letter_code
_entity_poly.pdbx_strand_id
1 'polypeptide(L)'
;MKKTLGTLMTVAAVILLTATFGFAEYAAAGATNFPYFQMGCLIIGGLIMVSLKRKYEKMYLGEVVTIFALYTILMALFTNPVIETVKTIVS
;
A
#
# COMPACT_ATOMS: atom_id res chain seq x y z
N MET A 1 17.17 -20.21 -5.85
CA MET A 1 15.95 -19.75 -6.57
C MET A 1 14.76 -19.44 -5.64
N LYS A 2 14.52 -20.18 -4.54
CA LYS A 2 13.41 -19.88 -3.59
C LYS A 2 13.44 -18.45 -3.01
N LYS A 3 14.63 -17.89 -2.81
CA LYS A 3 14.85 -16.53 -2.28
C LYS A 3 14.42 -15.44 -3.27
N THR A 4 14.74 -15.60 -4.56
CA THR A 4 14.36 -14.68 -5.63
C THR A 4 12.85 -14.65 -5.85
N LEU A 5 12.21 -15.83 -5.77
CA LEU A 5 10.75 -15.94 -5.89
C LEU A 5 10.04 -15.19 -4.76
N GLY A 6 10.56 -15.30 -3.53
CA GLY A 6 10.00 -14.60 -2.37
C GLY A 6 10.00 -13.09 -2.54
N THR A 7 11.13 -12.52 -2.96
CA THR A 7 11.26 -11.08 -3.19
C THR A 7 10.42 -10.61 -4.38
N LEU A 8 10.35 -11.39 -5.47
CA LEU A 8 9.50 -11.10 -6.62
C LEU A 8 8.03 -10.98 -6.25
N MET A 9 7.53 -11.92 -5.45
CA MET A 9 6.16 -11.91 -4.97
C MET A 9 5.87 -10.69 -4.07
N THR A 10 6.82 -10.31 -3.21
CA THR A 10 6.70 -9.07 -2.41
C THR A 10 6.62 -7.84 -3.31
N VAL A 11 7.48 -7.74 -4.32
CA VAL A 11 7.46 -6.62 -5.29
C VAL A 11 6.11 -6.57 -6.01
N ALA A 12 5.63 -7.71 -6.50
CA ALA A 12 4.33 -7.79 -7.17
C ALA A 12 3.19 -7.33 -6.26
N ALA A 13 3.16 -7.79 -5.01
CA ALA A 13 2.15 -7.36 -4.04
C ALA A 13 2.21 -5.85 -3.76
N VAL A 14 3.42 -5.29 -3.58
CA VAL A 14 3.61 -3.85 -3.36
C VAL A 14 3.08 -3.03 -4.53
N ILE A 15 3.40 -3.43 -5.76
CA ILE A 15 2.94 -2.74 -6.97
C ILE A 15 1.42 -2.82 -7.08
N LEU A 16 0.82 -4.02 -6.90
CA LEU A 16 -0.62 -4.21 -7.03
C LEU A 16 -1.41 -3.43 -5.96
N LEU A 17 -0.95 -3.43 -4.71
CA LEU A 17 -1.61 -2.68 -3.64
C LEU A 17 -1.51 -1.16 -3.85
N THR A 18 -0.33 -0.69 -4.26
CA THR A 18 -0.12 0.74 -4.57
C THR A 18 -0.95 1.19 -5.78
N ALA A 19 -1.03 0.36 -6.83
CA ALA A 19 -1.86 0.63 -7.99
C ALA A 19 -3.36 0.63 -7.65
N THR A 20 -3.80 -0.32 -6.82
CA THR A 20 -5.20 -0.40 -6.36
C THR A 20 -5.58 0.84 -5.55
N PHE A 21 -4.71 1.29 -4.65
CA PHE A 21 -4.90 2.55 -3.92
C PHE A 21 -5.07 3.72 -4.88
N GLY A 22 -4.15 3.88 -5.85
CA GLY A 22 -4.22 4.97 -6.81
C GLY A 22 -5.50 4.93 -7.67
N PHE A 23 -5.92 3.75 -8.13
CA PHE A 23 -7.15 3.64 -8.90
C PHE A 23 -8.40 3.97 -8.07
N ALA A 24 -8.50 3.44 -6.85
CA ALA A 24 -9.64 3.65 -5.98
C ALA A 24 -9.79 5.13 -5.58
N GLU A 25 -8.69 5.77 -5.18
CA GLU A 25 -8.70 7.18 -4.79
C GLU A 25 -8.98 8.12 -5.96
N TYR A 26 -8.46 7.81 -7.15
CA TYR A 26 -8.81 8.58 -8.34
C TYR A 26 -10.29 8.47 -8.68
N ALA A 27 -10.86 7.27 -8.58
CA ALA A 27 -12.29 7.05 -8.84
C ALA A 27 -13.19 7.75 -7.81
N ALA A 28 -12.76 7.85 -6.56
CA ALA A 28 -13.56 8.45 -5.48
C ALA A 28 -13.38 9.97 -5.33
N ALA A 29 -12.15 10.49 -5.45
CA ALA A 29 -11.83 11.90 -5.22
C ALA A 29 -11.68 12.73 -6.51
N GLY A 30 -11.42 12.08 -7.64
CA GLY A 30 -11.01 12.74 -8.89
C GLY A 30 -9.58 13.31 -8.84
N ALA A 31 -9.13 13.84 -9.99
CA ALA A 31 -7.75 14.34 -10.16
C ALA A 31 -7.39 15.50 -9.23
N THR A 32 -8.35 16.37 -8.92
CA THR A 32 -8.12 17.60 -8.14
C THR A 32 -7.83 17.33 -6.67
N ASN A 33 -8.41 16.25 -6.11
CA ASN A 33 -8.29 15.90 -4.69
C ASN A 33 -7.48 14.62 -4.46
N PHE A 34 -6.66 14.24 -5.44
CA PHE A 34 -5.91 12.99 -5.38
C PHE A 34 -4.86 13.01 -4.25
N PRO A 35 -4.78 11.97 -3.40
CA PRO A 35 -3.89 11.93 -2.25
C PRO A 35 -2.43 11.58 -2.63
N TYR A 36 -1.73 12.53 -3.27
CA TYR A 36 -0.35 12.34 -3.73
C TYR A 36 0.65 12.04 -2.61
N PHE A 37 0.44 12.61 -1.42
CA PHE A 37 1.33 12.38 -0.29
C PHE A 37 1.25 10.92 0.18
N GLN A 38 0.04 10.39 0.39
CA GLN A 38 -0.22 9.01 0.76
C GLN A 38 0.30 8.05 -0.31
N MET A 39 0.09 8.37 -1.60
CA MET A 39 0.66 7.60 -2.71
C MET A 39 2.19 7.56 -2.66
N GLY A 40 2.84 8.71 -2.41
CA GLY A 40 4.29 8.79 -2.22
C GLY A 40 4.77 7.95 -1.03
N CYS A 41 4.04 8.00 0.09
CA CYS A 41 4.31 7.17 1.27
C CYS A 41 4.23 5.67 0.95
N LEU A 42 3.24 5.21 0.16
CA LEU A 42 3.15 3.81 -0.27
C LEU A 42 4.30 3.39 -1.15
N ILE A 43 4.74 4.25 -2.09
CA ILE A 43 5.89 3.96 -2.95
C ILE A 43 7.16 3.80 -2.09
N ILE A 44 7.46 4.78 -1.22
CA ILE A 44 8.64 4.74 -0.37
C ILE A 44 8.57 3.58 0.63
N GLY A 45 7.42 3.38 1.28
CA GLY A 45 7.18 2.26 2.18
C GLY A 45 7.36 0.91 1.49
N GLY A 46 6.87 0.78 0.26
CA GLY A 46 7.02 -0.42 -0.57
C GLY A 46 8.48 -0.73 -0.90
N LEU A 47 9.25 0.29 -1.28
CA LEU A 47 10.70 0.17 -1.52
C LEU A 47 11.46 -0.26 -0.26
N ILE A 48 11.09 0.27 0.91
CA ILE A 48 11.67 -0.12 2.20
C ILE A 48 11.36 -1.59 2.49
N MET A 49 10.11 -2.02 2.32
CA MET A 49 9.69 -3.41 2.58
C MET A 49 10.41 -4.41 1.66
N VAL A 50 10.53 -4.09 0.37
CA VAL A 50 11.30 -4.91 -0.58
C VAL A 50 12.78 -4.96 -0.19
N SER A 51 13.34 -3.84 0.24
CA SER A 51 14.74 -3.77 0.70
C SER A 51 14.97 -4.62 1.94
N LEU A 52 14.04 -4.59 2.90
CA LEU A 52 14.06 -5.43 4.11
C LEU A 52 13.93 -6.91 3.75
N LYS A 53 13.00 -7.29 2.88
CA LYS A 53 12.83 -8.69 2.46
C LYS A 53 14.08 -9.24 1.76
N ARG A 54 14.75 -8.40 0.97
CA ARG A 54 16.02 -8.76 0.31
C ARG A 54 17.17 -8.90 1.31
N LYS A 55 17.23 -8.04 2.34
CA LYS A 55 18.28 -8.05 3.37
C LYS A 55 18.11 -9.18 4.39
N TYR A 56 16.87 -9.49 4.78
CA TYR A 56 16.55 -10.45 5.84
C TYR A 56 15.85 -11.69 5.27
N GLU A 57 16.62 -12.75 5.02
CA GLU A 57 16.09 -13.97 4.38
C GLU A 57 15.05 -14.71 5.22
N LYS A 58 15.15 -14.64 6.56
CA LYS A 58 14.25 -15.32 7.49
C LYS A 58 12.86 -14.67 7.59
N MET A 59 12.68 -13.48 7.02
CA MET A 59 11.40 -12.78 7.03
C MET A 59 10.40 -13.51 6.12
N TYR A 60 9.24 -13.92 6.62
CA TYR A 60 8.29 -14.69 5.83
C TYR A 60 7.56 -13.80 4.82
N LEU A 61 7.35 -14.29 3.60
CA LEU A 61 6.67 -13.53 2.54
C LEU A 61 5.29 -13.04 2.99
N GLY A 62 4.50 -13.90 3.63
CA GLY A 62 3.16 -13.58 4.09
C GLY A 62 3.15 -12.41 5.08
N GLU A 63 4.13 -12.35 5.98
CA GLU A 63 4.25 -11.25 6.95
C GLU A 63 4.53 -9.93 6.23
N VAL A 64 5.50 -9.91 5.30
CA VAL A 64 5.87 -8.69 4.56
C VAL A 64 4.69 -8.15 3.75
N VAL A 65 3.99 -9.03 3.04
CA VAL A 65 2.83 -8.65 2.23
C VAL A 65 1.69 -8.14 3.12
N THR A 66 1.42 -8.83 4.23
CA THR A 66 0.35 -8.44 5.15
C THR A 66 0.64 -7.10 5.83
N ILE A 67 1.89 -6.88 6.28
CA ILE A 67 2.29 -5.59 6.86
C ILE A 67 2.11 -4.47 5.83
N PHE A 68 2.50 -4.68 4.58
CA PHE A 68 2.29 -3.67 3.54
C PHE A 68 0.81 -3.44 3.21
N ALA A 69 -0.02 -4.50 3.26
CA ALA A 69 -1.47 -4.37 3.12
C ALA A 69 -2.08 -3.53 4.25
N LEU A 70 -1.69 -3.79 5.50
CA LEU A 70 -2.12 -2.99 6.66
C LEU A 70 -1.65 -1.54 6.55
N TYR A 71 -0.43 -1.31 6.08
CA TYR A 71 0.08 0.03 5.81
C TYR A 71 -0.72 0.75 4.73
N THR A 72 -1.16 0.04 3.68
CA THR A 72 -2.02 0.58 2.62
C THR A 72 -3.38 0.99 3.17
N ILE A 73 -3.99 0.16 4.01
CA ILE A 73 -5.24 0.48 4.69
C ILE A 73 -5.06 1.71 5.58
N LEU A 74 -3.99 1.76 6.37
CA LEU A 74 -3.69 2.92 7.22
C LEU A 74 -3.60 4.21 6.39
N MET A 75 -2.92 4.19 5.25
CA MET A 75 -2.83 5.36 4.36
C MET A 75 -4.21 5.76 3.80
N ALA A 76 -5.04 4.79 3.43
CA ALA A 76 -6.41 5.03 2.94
C ALA A 76 -7.32 5.67 4.00
N LEU A 77 -7.20 5.30 5.28
CA LEU A 77 -8.02 5.88 6.34
C LEU A 77 -7.86 7.40 6.49
N PHE A 78 -6.75 7.96 6.03
CA PHE A 78 -6.44 9.39 6.09
C PHE A 78 -6.57 10.09 4.73
N THR A 79 -7.37 9.56 3.80
CA THR A 79 -7.73 10.23 2.55
C THR A 79 -9.10 10.90 2.67
N ASN A 80 -9.34 11.95 1.88
CA ASN A 80 -10.60 12.67 1.90
C ASN A 80 -11.82 11.76 1.62
N PRO A 81 -11.81 10.88 0.59
CA PRO A 81 -12.97 10.04 0.31
C PRO A 81 -13.35 9.10 1.45
N VAL A 82 -12.36 8.52 2.14
CA VAL A 82 -12.61 7.61 3.25
C VAL A 82 -13.12 8.37 4.47
N ILE A 83 -12.53 9.53 4.78
CA ILE A 83 -12.99 10.39 5.87
C ILE A 83 -14.44 10.85 5.64
N GLU A 84 -14.79 11.24 4.42
CA GLU A 84 -16.16 11.62 4.07
C GLU A 84 -17.13 10.46 4.25
N THR A 85 -16.77 9.27 3.78
CA THR A 85 -17.58 8.05 3.95
C THR A 85 -17.82 7.74 5.43
N VAL A 86 -16.79 7.84 6.27
CA VAL A 86 -16.91 7.62 7.72
C VAL A 86 -17.83 8.66 8.36
N LYS A 87 -17.73 9.94 7.97
CA LYS A 87 -18.63 10.99 8.46
C LYS A 87 -20.08 10.69 8.14
N THR A 88 -20.38 10.19 6.94
CA THR A 88 -21.75 9.82 6.53
C THR A 88 -22.31 8.65 7.33
N ILE A 89 -21.49 7.71 7.81
CA ILE A 89 -21.95 6.55 8.57
C ILE A 89 -22.22 6.90 10.05
N VAL A 90 -21.45 7.84 10.61
CA VAL A 90 -21.51 8.19 12.03
C VAL A 90 -22.53 9.31 12.31
N SER A 91 -22.90 10.11 11.31
CA SER A 91 -23.87 11.20 11.43
C SER A 91 -25.30 10.71 11.28
#